data_AF-A0AAE1AJ92-F1
#
_entry.id   AF-A0AAE1AJ92-F1
#
_cell.length_a   1.000
_cell.length_b   1.000
_cell.length_c   1.000
_cell.angle_alpha   90.00
_cell.angle_beta   90.00
_cell.angle_gamma   90.00
#
_symmetry.space_group_name_H-M   'P 1'
#
loop_
_entity.id
_entity.type
_entity.pdbx_description
1 polymer ?
#
loop_
_entity_poly.entity_id
_entity_poly.type
_entity_poly.pdbx_seq_one_letter_code
_entity_poly.pdbx_strand_id
1 'polypeptide(L)'
;YFTTFFDNSIVDDLIFQTTLYITQQERRVSTVTRQDLLGFSGINIIMGYHVLPSYTHYWCEDPDVSVPFISSVLTRNRFSQILSNVHVNDNKNLDKNDKLSKIRPLIAKANSQFAKLYDVRRVQSVDESMVLFKGRSSIKQYCPMKPIKRGYKLWVRADMDGYISKILMCVPGQEWERESELERL
;
A
#
# COMPACT_ATOMS: atom_id res chain seq x y z
N TYR A 1 6.76 -13.05 -10.21
CA TYR A 1 7.56 -12.13 -9.39
C TYR A 1 6.71 -11.35 -8.39
N PHE A 2 5.72 -10.54 -8.81
CA PHE A 2 4.85 -9.79 -7.88
C PHE A 2 4.17 -10.67 -6.81
N THR A 3 3.56 -11.78 -7.22
CA THR A 3 2.86 -12.73 -6.33
C THR A 3 3.77 -13.46 -5.34
N THR A 4 5.09 -13.31 -5.48
CA THR A 4 6.06 -13.81 -4.51
C THR A 4 6.10 -12.90 -3.28
N PHE A 5 6.06 -11.58 -3.48
CA PHE A 5 6.00 -10.59 -2.39
C PHE A 5 4.58 -10.39 -1.86
N PHE A 6 3.61 -10.39 -2.77
CA PHE A 6 2.19 -10.26 -2.47
C PHE A 6 1.54 -11.64 -2.56
N ASP A 7 1.88 -12.47 -1.58
CA ASP A 7 1.54 -13.88 -1.56
C ASP A 7 0.03 -14.15 -1.37
N ASN A 8 -0.35 -15.43 -1.50
CA ASN A 8 -1.74 -15.83 -1.33
C ASN A 8 -2.30 -15.46 0.04
N SER A 9 -1.47 -15.49 1.09
CA SER A 9 -1.88 -15.15 2.44
C SER A 9 -2.23 -13.67 2.59
N ILE A 10 -1.44 -12.76 1.98
CA ILE A 10 -1.76 -11.33 1.96
C ILE A 10 -3.05 -11.09 1.17
N VAL A 11 -3.20 -11.76 0.02
CA VAL A 11 -4.40 -11.63 -0.83
C VAL A 11 -5.65 -12.10 -0.10
N ASP A 12 -5.61 -13.26 0.56
CA ASP A 12 -6.76 -13.82 1.28
C ASP A 12 -7.17 -12.94 2.47
N ASP A 13 -6.20 -12.43 3.23
CA ASP A 13 -6.46 -11.49 4.32
C ASP A 13 -7.14 -10.21 3.82
N LEU A 14 -6.66 -9.64 2.71
CA LEU A 14 -7.25 -8.42 2.15
C LEU A 14 -8.69 -8.66 1.68
N ILE A 15 -8.95 -9.80 1.04
CA ILE A 15 -10.30 -10.18 0.63
C ILE A 15 -11.20 -10.32 1.86
N PHE A 16 -10.72 -11.03 2.89
CA PHE A 16 -11.46 -11.23 4.13
C PHE A 16 -11.78 -9.89 4.82
N GLN A 17 -10.77 -9.05 5.04
CA GLN A 17 -10.94 -7.77 5.75
C GLN A 17 -11.79 -6.77 4.96
N THR A 18 -11.65 -6.75 3.63
CA THR A 18 -12.49 -5.95 2.74
C THR A 18 -13.96 -6.41 2.79
N THR A 19 -14.20 -7.72 2.76
CA THR A 19 -15.56 -8.29 2.84
C THR A 19 -16.19 -8.06 4.20
N LEU A 20 -15.40 -8.19 5.27
CA LEU A 20 -15.81 -7.86 6.63
C LEU A 20 -16.24 -6.41 6.73
N TYR A 21 -15.44 -5.48 6.21
CA TYR A 21 -15.78 -4.06 6.20
C TYR A 21 -17.08 -3.77 5.43
N ILE A 22 -17.24 -4.35 4.22
CA ILE A 22 -18.47 -4.20 3.42
C ILE A 22 -19.71 -4.63 4.22
N THR A 23 -19.62 -5.80 4.88
CA THR A 23 -20.68 -6.33 5.74
C THR A 23 -20.97 -5.41 6.92
N GLN A 24 -19.94 -4.93 7.61
CA GLN A 24 -20.09 -4.02 8.76
C GLN A 24 -20.69 -2.66 8.41
N GLN A 25 -20.55 -2.23 7.16
CA GLN A 25 -21.11 -0.98 6.65
C GLN A 25 -22.48 -1.18 5.97
N GLU A 26 -23.02 -2.40 5.99
CA GLU A 26 -24.29 -2.77 5.35
C GLU A 26 -24.36 -2.34 3.86
N ARG A 27 -23.20 -2.33 3.19
CA ARG A 27 -23.11 -1.93 1.79
C ARG A 27 -23.59 -3.06 0.90
N ARG A 28 -24.49 -2.76 -0.04
CA ARG A 28 -24.93 -3.69 -1.09
C ARG A 28 -23.87 -3.80 -2.20
N VAL A 29 -22.72 -4.37 -1.86
CA VAL A 29 -21.59 -4.59 -2.78
C VAL A 29 -21.34 -6.07 -2.89
N SER A 30 -21.16 -6.58 -4.12
CA SER A 30 -20.81 -7.98 -4.35
C SER A 30 -19.44 -8.30 -3.77
N THR A 31 -19.29 -9.52 -3.23
CA THR A 31 -18.06 -10.04 -2.65
C THR A 31 -16.86 -9.79 -3.56
N VAL A 32 -15.75 -9.31 -3.00
CA VAL A 32 -14.50 -9.10 -3.74
C VAL A 32 -13.84 -10.46 -3.95
N THR A 33 -13.65 -10.86 -5.20
CA THR A 33 -12.96 -12.12 -5.52
C THR A 33 -11.45 -11.92 -5.57
N ARG A 34 -10.71 -13.03 -5.59
CA ARG A 34 -9.27 -13.00 -5.83
C ARG A 34 -8.90 -12.37 -7.18
N GLN A 35 -9.67 -12.66 -8.22
CA GLN A 35 -9.46 -12.07 -9.54
C GLN A 35 -9.71 -10.56 -9.53
N ASP A 36 -10.75 -10.11 -8.81
CA ASP A 36 -11.00 -8.67 -8.61
C ASP A 36 -9.81 -7.97 -7.95
N LEU A 37 -9.29 -8.53 -6.86
CA LEU A 37 -8.20 -7.89 -6.13
C LEU A 37 -6.89 -7.88 -6.94
N LEU A 38 -6.56 -8.97 -7.62
CA LEU A 38 -5.38 -9.04 -8.49
C LEU A 38 -5.51 -8.12 -9.70
N GLY A 39 -6.69 -8.04 -10.32
CA GLY A 39 -7.00 -7.10 -11.39
C GLY A 39 -6.88 -5.65 -10.92
N PHE A 40 -7.41 -5.34 -9.74
CA PHE A 40 -7.26 -4.03 -9.10
C PHE A 40 -5.79 -3.68 -8.86
N SER A 41 -5.00 -4.59 -8.29
CA SER A 41 -3.55 -4.40 -8.09
C SER A 41 -2.81 -4.19 -9.40
N GLY A 42 -3.09 -4.99 -10.43
CA GLY A 42 -2.49 -4.87 -11.76
C GLY A 42 -2.78 -3.52 -12.42
N ILE A 43 -4.03 -3.06 -12.34
CA ILE A 43 -4.42 -1.74 -12.84
C ILE A 43 -3.66 -0.63 -12.11
N ASN A 44 -3.53 -0.70 -10.78
CA ASN A 44 -2.76 0.30 -10.02
C ASN A 44 -1.27 0.33 -10.40
N ILE A 45 -0.67 -0.83 -10.72
CA ILE A 45 0.71 -0.89 -11.22
C ILE A 45 0.81 -0.17 -12.57
N ILE A 46 -0.16 -0.38 -13.47
CA ILE A 46 -0.18 0.27 -14.79
C ILE A 46 -0.35 1.78 -14.68
N MET A 47 -1.29 2.23 -13.84
CA MET A 47 -1.49 3.65 -13.55
C MET A 47 -0.23 4.33 -12.98
N GLY A 48 0.70 3.55 -12.42
CA GLY A 48 1.99 4.06 -11.92
C GLY A 48 2.94 4.53 -13.01
N TYR A 49 2.95 3.89 -14.19
CA TYR A 49 3.84 4.27 -15.31
C TYR A 49 3.10 4.93 -16.48
N HIS A 50 1.81 4.66 -16.65
CA HIS A 50 0.96 5.26 -17.67
C HIS A 50 0.00 6.23 -17.01
N VAL A 51 0.41 7.46 -16.75
CA VAL A 51 -0.36 8.42 -15.92
C VAL A 51 -1.32 9.25 -16.77
N LEU A 52 -2.64 9.11 -16.51
CA LEU A 52 -3.68 9.98 -17.05
C LEU A 52 -4.15 11.04 -16.02
N PRO A 53 -4.77 12.16 -16.44
CA PRO A 53 -5.19 13.23 -15.53
C PRO A 53 -6.18 12.81 -14.43
N SER A 54 -6.99 11.79 -14.69
CA SER A 54 -7.91 11.18 -13.73
C SER A 54 -7.88 9.67 -13.90
N TYR A 55 -8.01 8.93 -12.79
CA TYR A 55 -8.16 7.48 -12.86
C TYR A 55 -9.42 7.06 -13.62
N THR A 56 -10.44 7.93 -13.73
CA THR A 56 -11.64 7.60 -14.51
C THR A 56 -11.37 7.57 -16.02
N HIS A 57 -10.33 8.27 -16.50
CA HIS A 57 -10.02 8.36 -17.94
C HIS A 57 -9.53 7.04 -18.54
N TYR A 58 -8.99 6.11 -17.75
CA TYR A 58 -8.60 4.78 -18.28
C TYR A 58 -9.79 3.94 -18.76
N TRP A 59 -11.02 4.37 -18.44
CA TRP A 59 -12.26 3.78 -18.92
C TRP A 59 -13.02 4.69 -19.90
N CYS A 60 -12.40 5.79 -20.37
CA CYS A 60 -12.98 6.60 -21.43
C CYS A 60 -12.82 5.90 -22.79
N GLU A 61 -13.76 6.18 -23.69
CA GLU A 61 -13.76 5.68 -25.07
C GLU A 61 -13.11 6.69 -26.05
N ASP A 62 -12.75 7.88 -25.57
CA ASP A 62 -12.11 8.92 -26.37
C ASP A 62 -10.75 8.44 -26.92
N PRO A 63 -10.45 8.64 -28.22
CA PRO A 63 -9.28 8.03 -28.87
C PRO A 63 -7.92 8.40 -28.28
N ASP A 64 -7.80 9.54 -27.62
CA ASP A 64 -6.56 10.08 -27.06
C ASP A 64 -6.26 9.60 -25.63
N VAL A 65 -7.26 9.07 -24.92
CA VAL A 65 -7.12 8.59 -23.53
C VAL A 65 -7.58 7.14 -23.31
N SER A 66 -8.22 6.51 -24.30
CA SER A 66 -8.75 5.16 -24.15
C SER A 66 -7.65 4.14 -23.87
N VAL A 67 -7.87 3.30 -22.85
CA VAL A 67 -6.98 2.18 -22.51
C VAL A 67 -7.80 0.88 -22.47
N PRO A 68 -8.10 0.26 -23.63
CA PRO A 68 -8.92 -0.95 -23.72
C PRO A 68 -8.43 -2.10 -22.85
N PHE A 69 -7.11 -2.18 -22.64
CA PHE A 69 -6.51 -3.15 -21.75
C PHE A 69 -7.05 -3.04 -20.32
N ILE A 70 -7.15 -1.84 -19.74
CA ILE A 70 -7.65 -1.65 -18.37
C ILE A 70 -9.15 -1.90 -18.29
N SER A 71 -9.92 -1.39 -19.25
CA SER A 71 -11.36 -1.57 -19.26
C SER A 71 -11.79 -3.02 -19.44
N SER A 72 -10.95 -3.85 -20.09
CA SER A 72 -11.18 -5.30 -20.22
C SER A 72 -10.96 -6.09 -18.92
N VAL A 73 -10.16 -5.58 -17.97
CA VAL A 73 -9.80 -6.29 -16.73
C VAL A 73 -10.86 -6.09 -15.65
N LEU A 74 -11.25 -4.84 -15.40
CA LEU A 74 -12.32 -4.49 -14.45
C LEU A 74 -13.14 -3.34 -15.03
N THR A 75 -14.44 -3.30 -14.73
CA THR A 75 -15.25 -2.12 -15.03
C THR A 75 -14.85 -0.96 -14.11
N ARG A 76 -15.03 0.28 -14.58
CA ARG A 76 -14.78 1.49 -13.77
C ARG A 76 -15.50 1.44 -12.42
N ASN A 77 -16.77 1.03 -12.44
CA ASN A 77 -17.59 0.95 -11.24
C ASN A 77 -17.07 -0.10 -10.27
N ARG A 78 -16.63 -1.28 -10.77
CA ARG A 78 -16.04 -2.32 -9.92
C ARG A 78 -14.71 -1.86 -9.32
N PHE A 79 -13.84 -1.22 -10.11
CA PHE A 79 -12.60 -0.63 -9.60
C PHE A 79 -12.88 0.39 -8.49
N SER A 80 -13.81 1.33 -8.71
CA SER A 80 -14.20 2.34 -7.72
C SER A 80 -14.83 1.74 -6.45
N GLN A 81 -15.60 0.65 -6.59
CA GLN A 81 -16.14 -0.09 -5.45
C GLN A 81 -15.01 -0.69 -4.63
N ILE A 82 -14.04 -1.37 -5.25
CA ILE A 82 -12.90 -1.95 -4.52
C ILE A 82 -12.07 -0.83 -3.88
N LEU A 83 -11.76 0.24 -4.62
CA LEU A 83 -10.99 1.38 -4.12
C LEU A 83 -11.58 2.00 -2.85
N SER A 84 -12.91 2.10 -2.78
CA SER A 84 -13.63 2.70 -1.64
C SER A 84 -13.87 1.74 -0.46
N ASN A 85 -13.53 0.46 -0.62
CA ASN A 85 -13.79 -0.59 0.37
C ASN A 85 -12.56 -1.39 0.79
N VAL A 86 -11.41 -1.27 0.13
CA VAL A 86 -10.21 -2.06 0.47
C VAL A 86 -9.81 -1.82 1.93
N HIS A 87 -9.74 -2.90 2.71
CA HIS A 87 -9.38 -2.88 4.13
C HIS A 87 -8.34 -3.95 4.46
N VAL A 88 -7.51 -3.64 5.45
CA VAL A 88 -6.38 -4.47 5.91
C VAL A 88 -6.58 -4.99 7.33
N ASN A 89 -7.46 -4.37 8.11
CA ASN A 89 -7.72 -4.74 9.50
C ASN A 89 -9.18 -4.45 9.88
N ASP A 90 -9.66 -5.14 10.92
CA ASP A 90 -11.02 -4.97 11.43
C ASP A 90 -11.14 -3.67 12.21
N ASN A 91 -12.02 -2.77 11.73
CA ASN A 91 -12.27 -1.49 12.38
C ASN A 91 -12.84 -1.62 13.80
N LYS A 92 -13.45 -2.76 14.15
CA LYS A 92 -13.99 -3.01 15.50
C LYS A 92 -12.91 -3.42 16.52
N ASN A 93 -11.74 -3.87 16.06
CA ASN A 93 -10.68 -4.40 16.92
C ASN A 93 -9.35 -3.64 16.74
N LEU A 94 -9.42 -2.34 16.46
CA LEU A 94 -8.23 -1.51 16.32
C LEU A 94 -7.68 -1.10 17.69
N ASP A 95 -6.36 -1.20 17.85
CA ASP A 95 -5.66 -0.52 18.93
C ASP A 95 -5.75 1.00 18.71
N LYS A 96 -6.37 1.70 19.65
CA LYS A 96 -6.57 3.16 19.63
C LYS A 96 -5.28 3.92 19.89
N ASN A 97 -4.29 3.27 20.53
CA ASN A 97 -2.99 3.87 20.81
C ASN A 97 -2.03 3.74 19.61
N ASP A 98 -2.26 2.76 18.73
CA ASP A 98 -1.49 2.60 17.49
C ASP A 98 -2.14 3.36 16.31
N LYS A 99 -1.53 4.50 15.93
CA LYS A 99 -1.98 5.29 14.76
C LYS A 99 -1.91 4.50 13.44
N LEU A 100 -1.10 3.43 13.36
CA LEU A 100 -0.94 2.58 12.19
C LEU A 100 -1.78 1.30 12.25
N SER A 101 -2.61 1.11 13.28
CA SER A 101 -3.40 -0.10 13.52
C SER A 101 -4.14 -0.61 12.27
N LYS A 102 -4.66 0.31 11.45
CA LYS A 102 -5.38 -0.02 10.20
C LYS A 102 -4.54 -0.73 9.15
N ILE A 103 -3.23 -0.50 9.10
CA ILE A 103 -2.32 -1.03 8.07
C ILE A 103 -1.21 -1.92 8.64
N ARG A 104 -1.09 -1.98 9.96
CA ARG A 104 -0.09 -2.76 10.70
C ARG A 104 0.00 -4.22 10.23
N PRO A 105 -1.11 -4.97 10.03
CA PRO A 105 -1.05 -6.35 9.58
C PRO A 105 -0.35 -6.51 8.22
N LEU A 106 -0.66 -5.63 7.26
CA LEU A 106 -0.05 -5.68 5.92
C LEU A 106 1.44 -5.35 5.96
N ILE A 107 1.84 -4.32 6.72
CA ILE A 107 3.26 -3.95 6.85
C ILE A 107 4.06 -5.10 7.50
N ALA A 108 3.51 -5.72 8.55
CA ALA A 108 4.15 -6.84 9.22
C ALA A 108 4.33 -8.04 8.27
N LYS A 109 3.29 -8.39 7.49
CA LYS A 109 3.37 -9.45 6.48
C LYS A 109 4.36 -9.11 5.37
N ALA A 110 4.36 -7.88 4.86
CA ALA A 110 5.30 -7.44 3.83
C ALA A 110 6.76 -7.57 4.31
N ASN A 111 7.06 -7.07 5.52
CA ASN A 111 8.40 -7.20 6.10
C ASN A 111 8.80 -8.68 6.33
N SER A 112 7.86 -9.53 6.74
CA SER A 112 8.12 -10.97 6.86
C SER A 112 8.43 -11.61 5.50
N GLN A 113 7.73 -11.22 4.44
CA GLN A 113 8.03 -11.68 3.08
C GLN A 113 9.38 -11.17 2.60
N PHE A 114 9.70 -9.89 2.83
CA PHE A 114 11.00 -9.33 2.43
C PHE A 114 12.18 -10.08 3.04
N ALA A 115 12.07 -10.47 4.31
CA ALA A 115 13.10 -11.24 5.00
C ALA A 115 13.21 -12.70 4.50
N LYS A 116 12.13 -13.29 3.98
CA LYS A 116 12.13 -14.68 3.48
C LYS A 116 12.67 -14.81 2.07
N LEU A 117 12.51 -13.78 1.25
CA LEU A 117 12.76 -13.86 -0.19
C LEU A 117 14.19 -13.49 -0.60
N TYR A 118 14.94 -12.84 0.30
CA TYR A 118 16.27 -12.37 -0.02
C TYR A 118 17.14 -12.31 1.24
N ASP A 119 18.27 -13.00 1.19
CA ASP A 119 19.32 -12.89 2.18
C ASP A 119 20.12 -11.60 1.93
N VAL A 120 19.96 -10.64 2.84
CA VAL A 120 20.66 -9.36 2.76
C VAL A 120 22.16 -9.53 2.89
N ARG A 121 22.93 -8.73 2.14
CA ARG A 121 24.39 -8.76 2.22
C ARG A 121 24.87 -7.87 3.36
N ARG A 122 26.18 -7.91 3.59
CA ARG A 122 26.86 -7.11 4.63
C ARG A 122 26.68 -5.60 4.43
N VAL A 123 26.59 -5.13 3.19
CA VAL A 123 26.54 -3.70 2.87
C VAL A 123 25.08 -3.28 2.69
N GLN A 124 24.57 -2.55 3.66
CA GLN A 124 23.20 -2.08 3.70
C GLN A 124 23.17 -0.57 3.95
N SER A 125 22.11 0.07 3.50
CA SER A 125 21.80 1.47 3.77
C SER A 125 20.45 1.60 4.46
N VAL A 126 20.39 2.46 5.46
CA VAL A 126 19.14 2.89 6.09
C VAL A 126 18.97 4.36 5.81
N ASP A 127 17.87 4.71 5.13
CA ASP A 127 17.53 6.10 4.79
C ASP A 127 16.01 6.27 4.76
N GLU A 128 15.59 7.51 4.67
CA GLU A 128 14.22 7.94 4.78
C GLU A 128 13.62 8.10 3.38
N SER A 129 12.49 7.45 3.17
CA SER A 129 11.67 7.57 1.98
C SER A 129 10.37 8.33 2.28
N MET A 130 9.88 9.07 1.30
CA MET A 130 8.67 9.88 1.41
C MET A 130 7.60 9.38 0.45
N VAL A 131 6.43 9.01 0.97
CA VAL A 131 5.26 8.69 0.16
C VAL A 131 4.35 9.91 0.09
N LEU A 132 4.15 10.45 -1.11
CA LEU A 132 3.32 11.63 -1.33
C LEU A 132 1.88 11.38 -0.83
N PHE A 133 1.39 12.26 0.03
CA PHE A 133 -0.01 12.25 0.46
C PHE A 133 -0.50 13.67 0.72
N LYS A 134 -1.53 14.09 -0.04
CA LYS A 134 -2.10 15.44 0.04
C LYS A 134 -3.29 15.55 1.00
N GLY A 135 -3.88 14.44 1.43
CA GLY A 135 -5.06 14.42 2.32
C GLY A 135 -4.78 14.79 3.78
N ARG A 136 -5.83 14.72 4.61
CA ARG A 136 -5.75 14.92 6.07
C ARG A 136 -5.33 13.62 6.74
N SER A 137 -4.22 13.64 7.48
CA SER A 137 -3.75 12.52 8.29
C SER A 137 -2.85 13.05 9.40
N SER A 138 -2.98 12.49 10.60
CA SER A 138 -2.16 12.83 11.78
C SER A 138 -0.75 12.23 11.70
N ILE A 139 -0.48 11.33 10.76
CA ILE A 139 0.82 10.67 10.56
C ILE A 139 1.66 11.39 9.49
N LYS A 140 1.04 12.31 8.74
CA LYS A 140 1.71 13.08 7.69
C LYS A 140 2.79 13.98 8.29
N GLN A 141 3.98 13.96 7.70
CA GLN A 141 5.14 14.73 8.12
C GLN A 141 5.56 15.75 7.05
N TYR A 142 6.27 16.79 7.49
CA TYR A 142 6.88 17.79 6.63
C TYR A 142 8.41 17.65 6.67
N CYS A 143 9.02 17.35 5.53
CA CYS A 143 10.46 17.19 5.37
C CYS A 143 10.95 18.18 4.31
N PRO A 144 11.40 19.40 4.70
CA PRO A 144 11.65 20.49 3.74
C PRO A 144 12.76 20.19 2.73
N MET A 145 13.72 19.33 3.11
CA MET A 145 14.89 18.98 2.30
C MET A 145 14.65 17.83 1.31
N LYS A 146 13.53 17.11 1.39
CA LYS A 146 13.20 16.02 0.45
C LYS A 146 12.35 16.57 -0.72
N PRO A 147 12.43 16.01 -1.93
CA PRO A 147 11.61 16.45 -3.08
C PRO A 147 10.11 16.42 -2.78
N ILE A 148 9.65 15.34 -2.15
CA ILE A 148 8.31 15.23 -1.59
C ILE A 148 8.32 15.83 -0.19
N LYS A 149 7.95 17.12 -0.10
CA LYS A 149 8.01 17.85 1.17
C LYS A 149 6.95 17.42 2.19
N ARG A 150 5.78 16.93 1.76
CA ARG A 150 4.65 16.56 2.64
C ARG A 150 4.11 15.17 2.26
N GLY A 151 4.11 14.26 3.23
CA GLY A 151 3.69 12.88 2.98
C GLY A 151 3.87 11.96 4.19
N TYR A 152 3.79 10.66 3.97
CA TYR A 152 4.17 9.67 4.97
C TYR A 152 5.69 9.45 4.90
N LYS A 153 6.37 9.63 6.03
CA LYS A 153 7.79 9.31 6.17
C LYS A 153 7.94 7.83 6.51
N LEU A 154 8.84 7.16 5.80
CA LEU A 154 9.23 5.78 6.01
C LEU A 154 10.74 5.73 6.27
N TRP A 155 11.17 4.87 7.18
CA TRP A 155 12.54 4.36 7.15
C TRP A 155 12.59 3.09 6.34
N VAL A 156 13.59 2.99 5.48
CA VAL A 156 13.77 1.87 4.57
C VAL A 156 15.17 1.33 4.74
N ARG A 157 15.29 0.03 5.03
CA ARG A 157 16.57 -0.69 5.00
C ARG A 157 16.72 -1.40 3.66
N ALA A 158 17.66 -0.92 2.85
CA ALA A 158 17.95 -1.46 1.54
C ALA A 158 19.34 -2.09 1.47
N ASP A 159 19.46 -3.16 0.70
CA ASP A 159 20.73 -3.79 0.32
C ASP A 159 21.43 -2.99 -0.79
N MET A 160 22.73 -3.22 -0.98
CA MET A 160 23.52 -2.57 -2.05
C MET A 160 22.95 -2.76 -3.46
N ASP A 161 22.25 -3.87 -3.72
CA ASP A 161 21.62 -4.15 -5.02
C ASP A 161 20.24 -3.49 -5.17
N GLY A 162 19.82 -2.67 -4.20
CA GLY A 162 18.55 -1.95 -4.21
C GLY A 162 17.36 -2.73 -3.64
N TYR A 163 17.58 -3.94 -3.10
CA TYR A 163 16.52 -4.73 -2.48
C TYR A 163 16.07 -4.13 -1.14
N ILE A 164 14.77 -3.89 -0.99
CA ILE A 164 14.20 -3.40 0.28
C ILE A 164 13.93 -4.59 1.19
N SER A 165 14.69 -4.67 2.28
CA SER A 165 14.58 -5.74 3.26
C SER A 165 13.57 -5.46 4.38
N LYS A 166 13.32 -4.18 4.67
CA LYS A 166 12.42 -3.76 5.75
C LYS A 166 11.96 -2.33 5.58
N ILE A 167 10.69 -2.09 5.93
CA ILE A 167 10.06 -0.78 5.92
C ILE A 167 9.47 -0.51 7.31
N LEU A 168 9.73 0.67 7.84
CA LEU A 168 9.16 1.16 9.09
C LEU A 168 8.47 2.50 8.87
N MET A 169 7.18 2.57 9.16
CA MET A 169 6.41 3.82 9.08
C MET A 169 6.68 4.71 10.28
N CYS A 170 7.06 5.96 10.03
CA CYS A 170 7.34 6.92 11.08
C CYS A 170 6.03 7.57 11.59
N VAL A 171 5.82 7.54 12.90
CA VAL A 171 4.66 8.14 13.56
C VAL A 171 5.08 9.40 14.33
N PRO A 172 4.46 10.57 14.07
CA PRO A 172 4.77 11.78 14.82
C PRO A 172 4.47 11.62 16.31
N GLY A 173 5.42 12.04 17.15
CA GLY A 173 5.34 11.98 18.60
C GLY A 173 5.80 10.66 19.23
N GLN A 174 6.23 9.68 18.45
CA GLN A 174 7.06 8.59 18.96
C GLN A 174 8.52 9.07 19.00
N GLU A 175 9.27 8.70 20.04
CA GLU A 175 10.72 8.92 20.09
C GLU A 175 11.41 8.02 19.08
N TRP A 176 12.27 8.65 18.28
CA TRP A 176 12.95 8.08 17.13
C TRP A 176 14.43 8.48 17.23
N GLU A 177 15.22 7.71 17.95
CA GLU A 177 16.67 7.89 17.96
C GLU A 177 17.28 7.07 16.82
N ARG A 178 18.17 7.67 16.02
CA ARG A 178 18.77 7.01 14.85
C ARG A 178 19.41 5.66 15.18
N GLU A 179 20.03 5.51 16.35
CA GLU A 179 20.61 4.22 16.80
C GLU A 179 19.52 3.21 17.16
N SER A 180 18.48 3.62 17.89
CA SER A 180 17.30 2.77 18.18
C SER A 180 16.54 2.35 16.92
N GLU A 181 16.60 3.15 15.85
CA GLU A 181 15.98 2.84 14.55
C GLU A 181 16.77 1.79 13.78
N LEU A 182 18.11 1.81 13.86
CA LEU A 182 18.97 0.77 13.33
C LEU A 182 18.72 -0.57 14.06
N GLU A 183 18.56 -0.56 15.38
CA GLU A 183 18.22 -1.76 16.15
C GLU A 183 16.82 -2.30 15.79
N ARG A 184 15.88 -1.40 15.49
CA ARG A 184 14.53 -1.77 15.03
C ARG A 184 14.49 -2.23 13.58
N LEU A 185 15.52 -2.01 12.77
CA LEU A 185 15.58 -2.34 11.33
C LEU A 185 16.50 -3.54 11.06
#